data_AF-A0A7H0G144-F1
#
_entry.id   AF-A0A7H0G144-F1
#
_cell.length_a   1.000
_cell.length_b   1.000
_cell.length_c   1.000
_cell.angle_alpha   90.00
_cell.angle_beta   90.00
_cell.angle_gamma   90.00
#
_symmetry.space_group_name_H-M   'P 1'
#
loop_
_entity.id
_entity.type
_entity.pdbx_description
1 polymer ?
#
loop_
_entity_poly.entity_id
_entity_poly.type
_entity_poly.pdbx_seq_one_letter_code
_entity_poly.pdbx_strand_id
1 'polypeptide(L)'
;MPSNNLTLHLQAAVLDYFTGERHAMLLILGGAFLMAALAIWLLAATRSSFTTGFSAMVLAVSILLSGIAGGLLVRDRALSSGIVEGIQSADQASTIHAERQRISTVIGKYAVYRRVVAAVAMLGLLALLLSDRSWLHGVSAGLLTLVIAQVLIDHYSQGRAEAYLLAISSQKASFAIHR
;
A
#
# COMPACT_ATOMS: atom_id res chain seq x y z
N MET A 1 35.70 12.72 9.49
CA MET A 1 35.11 11.49 8.90
C MET A 1 33.75 11.04 9.51
N PRO A 2 32.79 11.93 9.88
CA PRO A 2 31.43 11.52 10.28
C PRO A 2 30.41 11.41 9.11
N SER A 3 30.73 11.95 7.92
CA SER A 3 29.82 12.00 6.77
C SER A 3 29.53 10.62 6.14
N ASN A 4 30.52 9.72 6.08
CA ASN A 4 30.32 8.39 5.48
C ASN A 4 29.32 7.53 6.26
N ASN A 5 29.37 7.57 7.59
CA ASN A 5 28.44 6.81 8.42
C ASN A 5 27.00 7.32 8.25
N LEU A 6 26.82 8.64 8.16
CA LEU A 6 25.51 9.27 7.91
C LEU A 6 24.92 8.82 6.58
N THR A 7 25.70 8.93 5.50
CA THR A 7 25.29 8.53 4.15
C THR A 7 24.91 7.04 4.10
N LEU A 8 25.69 6.16 4.73
CA LEU A 8 25.40 4.72 4.78
C LEU A 8 24.10 4.40 5.52
N HIS A 9 23.82 5.06 6.65
CA HIS A 9 22.57 4.86 7.39
C HIS A 9 21.35 5.34 6.59
N LEU A 10 21.45 6.49 5.93
CA LEU A 10 20.36 7.01 5.10
C LEU A 10 20.07 6.09 3.91
N GLN A 11 21.10 5.59 3.23
CA GLN A 11 20.94 4.61 2.16
C GLN A 11 20.29 3.32 2.65
N ALA A 12 20.75 2.79 3.79
CA ALA A 12 20.17 1.60 4.38
C ALA A 12 18.68 1.78 4.69
N ALA A 13 18.29 2.92 5.28
CA ALA A 13 16.89 3.22 5.58
C ALA A 13 16.02 3.31 4.31
N VAL A 14 16.53 3.92 3.24
CA VAL A 14 15.84 4.00 1.94
C VAL A 14 15.65 2.60 1.36
N LEU A 15 16.73 1.83 1.27
CA LEU A 15 16.71 0.49 0.67
C LEU A 15 15.81 -0.47 1.45
N ASP A 16 15.84 -0.43 2.79
CA ASP A 16 14.99 -1.25 3.64
C ASP A 16 13.51 -0.92 3.44
N TYR A 17 13.15 0.37 3.43
CA TYR A 17 11.78 0.83 3.14
C TYR A 17 11.29 0.34 1.77
N PHE A 18 12.06 0.57 0.70
CA PHE A 18 11.65 0.18 -0.65
C PHE A 18 11.65 -1.34 -0.87
N THR A 19 12.49 -2.09 -0.14
CA THR A 19 12.45 -3.56 -0.13
C THR A 19 11.17 -4.06 0.54
N GLY A 20 10.78 -3.45 1.67
CA GLY A 20 9.50 -3.71 2.33
C GLY A 20 8.29 -3.42 1.44
N GLU A 21 8.29 -2.25 0.78
CA GLU A 21 7.23 -1.90 -0.18
C GLU A 21 7.15 -2.89 -1.34
N ARG A 22 8.28 -3.30 -1.90
CA ARG A 22 8.33 -4.31 -2.96
C ARG A 22 7.74 -5.65 -2.51
N HIS A 23 8.11 -6.15 -1.33
CA HIS A 23 7.54 -7.39 -0.80
C HIS A 23 6.03 -7.27 -0.60
N ALA A 24 5.54 -6.15 -0.07
CA ALA A 24 4.11 -5.89 0.07
C ALA A 24 3.40 -5.91 -1.29
N MET A 25 3.94 -5.26 -2.32
CA MET A 25 3.34 -5.27 -3.66
C MET A 25 3.31 -6.66 -4.29
N LEU A 26 4.37 -7.47 -4.10
CA LEU A 26 4.39 -8.86 -4.57
C LEU A 26 3.35 -9.73 -3.86
N LEU A 27 3.15 -9.53 -2.56
CA LEU A 27 2.08 -10.20 -1.80
C LEU A 27 0.69 -9.78 -2.29
N ILE A 28 0.48 -8.48 -2.57
CA ILE A 28 -0.78 -7.99 -3.14
C ILE A 28 -1.04 -8.61 -4.52
N LEU A 29 -0.03 -8.68 -5.39
CA LEU A 29 -0.15 -9.31 -6.71
C LEU A 29 -0.46 -10.81 -6.60
N GLY A 30 0.29 -11.54 -5.77
CA GLY A 30 0.07 -12.97 -5.54
C GLY A 30 -1.31 -13.25 -4.95
N GLY A 31 -1.73 -12.46 -3.96
CA GLY A 31 -3.06 -12.53 -3.37
C GLY A 31 -4.18 -12.21 -4.36
N ALA A 32 -4.02 -11.15 -5.16
CA ALA A 32 -4.99 -10.78 -6.20
C ALA A 32 -5.16 -11.88 -7.26
N PHE A 33 -4.04 -12.50 -7.68
CA PHE A 33 -4.05 -13.63 -8.61
C PHE A 33 -4.76 -14.86 -8.02
N LEU A 34 -4.42 -15.22 -6.78
CA LEU A 34 -5.07 -16.33 -6.07
C LEU A 34 -6.58 -16.10 -5.93
N MET A 35 -6.98 -14.91 -5.51
CA MET A 35 -8.40 -14.54 -5.38
C MET A 35 -9.13 -14.55 -6.73
N ALA A 36 -8.48 -14.11 -7.81
CA ALA A 36 -9.05 -14.19 -9.16
C ALA A 36 -9.24 -15.65 -9.61
N ALA A 37 -8.25 -16.51 -9.37
CA ALA A 37 -8.36 -17.94 -9.70
C ALA A 37 -9.49 -18.61 -8.90
N LEU A 38 -9.61 -18.32 -7.61
CA LEU A 38 -10.71 -18.81 -6.76
C LEU A 38 -12.06 -18.30 -7.24
N ALA A 39 -12.16 -17.02 -7.62
CA ALA A 39 -13.39 -16.43 -8.14
C ALA A 39 -13.84 -17.10 -9.46
N ILE A 40 -12.91 -17.36 -10.37
CA ILE A 40 -13.18 -18.05 -11.65
C ILE A 40 -13.62 -19.49 -11.39
N TRP A 41 -12.91 -20.20 -10.50
CA TRP A 41 -13.26 -21.57 -10.12
C TRP A 41 -14.66 -21.64 -9.49
N LEU A 42 -14.95 -20.75 -8.53
CA LEU A 42 -16.24 -20.68 -7.86
C LEU A 42 -17.37 -20.41 -8.85
N LEU A 43 -17.14 -19.50 -9.81
CA LEU A 43 -18.08 -19.18 -10.87
C LEU A 43 -18.37 -20.41 -11.75
N ALA A 44 -17.33 -21.17 -12.11
CA ALA A 44 -17.45 -22.37 -12.93
C ALA A 44 -18.20 -23.50 -12.21
N ALA A 45 -17.95 -23.68 -10.91
CA ALA A 45 -18.45 -24.80 -10.11
C ALA A 45 -19.93 -24.65 -9.69
N THR A 46 -20.38 -23.45 -9.37
CA THR A 46 -21.71 -23.25 -8.73
C THR A 46 -22.71 -22.49 -9.59
N ARG A 47 -22.25 -21.50 -10.37
CA ARG A 47 -23.07 -20.70 -11.32
C ARG A 47 -24.34 -20.06 -10.72
N SER A 48 -24.39 -19.84 -9.41
CA SER A 48 -25.51 -19.16 -8.75
C SER A 48 -25.46 -17.63 -8.94
N SER A 49 -26.59 -16.94 -8.80
CA SER A 49 -26.62 -15.46 -8.86
C SER A 49 -25.71 -14.81 -7.82
N PHE A 50 -25.63 -15.37 -6.62
CA PHE A 50 -24.71 -14.92 -5.57
C PHE A 50 -23.24 -15.04 -6.02
N THR A 51 -22.84 -16.22 -6.47
CA THR A 51 -21.45 -16.48 -6.88
C THR A 51 -21.06 -15.66 -8.09
N THR A 52 -21.98 -15.39 -9.02
CA THR A 52 -21.73 -14.45 -10.13
C THR A 52 -21.43 -13.04 -9.61
N GLY A 53 -22.24 -12.52 -8.68
CA GLY A 53 -22.00 -11.20 -8.09
C GLY A 53 -20.69 -11.12 -7.31
N PHE A 54 -20.42 -12.13 -6.48
CA PHE A 54 -19.18 -12.23 -5.70
C PHE A 54 -17.95 -12.29 -6.61
N SER A 55 -17.93 -13.23 -7.58
CA SER A 55 -16.80 -13.42 -8.47
C SER A 55 -16.56 -12.21 -9.35
N ALA A 56 -17.61 -11.55 -9.86
CA ALA A 56 -17.47 -10.33 -10.64
C ALA A 56 -16.78 -9.21 -9.82
N MET A 57 -17.21 -9.02 -8.57
CA MET A 57 -16.62 -8.01 -7.70
C MET A 57 -15.17 -8.31 -7.35
N VAL A 58 -14.87 -9.56 -6.98
CA VAL A 58 -13.49 -10.00 -6.67
C VAL A 58 -12.58 -9.84 -7.89
N LEU A 59 -13.03 -10.21 -9.09
CA LEU A 59 -12.24 -10.06 -10.30
C LEU A 59 -11.97 -8.59 -10.64
N ALA A 60 -12.99 -7.73 -10.56
CA ALA A 60 -12.84 -6.31 -10.81
C ALA A 60 -11.77 -5.68 -9.90
N VAL A 61 -11.81 -6.01 -8.61
CA VAL A 61 -10.84 -5.47 -7.65
C VAL A 61 -9.47 -6.14 -7.77
N SER A 62 -9.38 -7.43 -8.06
CA SER A 62 -8.09 -8.09 -8.34
C SER A 62 -7.36 -7.43 -9.51
N ILE A 63 -8.08 -7.06 -10.58
CA ILE A 63 -7.51 -6.33 -11.72
C ILE A 63 -7.02 -4.95 -11.27
N LEU A 64 -7.85 -4.21 -10.53
CA LEU A 64 -7.49 -2.88 -10.04
C LEU A 64 -6.25 -2.92 -9.13
N LEU A 65 -6.22 -3.82 -8.15
CA LEU A 65 -5.10 -4.00 -7.23
C LEU A 65 -3.83 -4.42 -7.95
N SER A 66 -3.95 -5.29 -8.96
CA SER A 66 -2.80 -5.70 -9.77
C SER A 66 -2.23 -4.54 -10.57
N GLY A 67 -3.09 -3.68 -11.14
CA GLY A 67 -2.65 -2.47 -11.83
C GLY A 67 -1.93 -1.49 -10.91
N ILE A 68 -2.47 -1.26 -9.71
CA ILE A 68 -1.86 -0.39 -8.70
C ILE A 68 -0.51 -0.96 -8.25
N ALA A 69 -0.47 -2.22 -7.81
CA ALA A 69 0.74 -2.86 -7.31
C ALA A 69 1.84 -2.96 -8.39
N GLY A 70 1.47 -3.30 -9.63
CA GLY A 70 2.39 -3.32 -10.76
C GLY A 70 2.95 -1.93 -11.09
N GLY A 71 2.10 -0.90 -11.10
CA GLY A 71 2.53 0.48 -11.32
C GLY A 71 3.48 0.98 -10.22
N LEU A 72 3.18 0.66 -8.96
CA LEU A 72 4.03 0.98 -7.81
C LEU A 72 5.39 0.31 -7.90
N LEU A 73 5.46 -0.98 -8.25
CA LEU A 73 6.73 -1.71 -8.41
C LEU A 73 7.67 -1.06 -9.43
N VAL A 74 7.14 -0.60 -10.56
CA VAL A 74 7.94 0.07 -11.60
C VAL A 74 8.40 1.45 -11.12
N ARG A 75 7.47 2.25 -10.58
CA ARG A 75 7.74 3.60 -10.10
C ARG A 75 8.76 3.61 -8.96
N ASP A 76 8.56 2.75 -7.98
CA ASP A 76 9.33 2.76 -6.74
C ASP A 76 10.77 2.29 -6.97
N ARG A 77 11.01 1.43 -7.97
CA ARG A 77 12.35 1.08 -8.41
C ARG A 77 13.15 2.31 -8.87
N ALA A 78 12.55 3.13 -9.74
CA ALA A 78 13.20 4.34 -10.25
C ALA A 78 13.35 5.42 -9.17
N LEU A 79 12.36 5.53 -8.29
CA LEU A 79 12.40 6.48 -7.17
C LEU A 79 13.52 6.11 -6.17
N SER A 80 13.63 4.83 -5.81
CA SER A 80 14.66 4.36 -4.88
C SER A 80 16.07 4.62 -5.40
N SER A 81 16.34 4.36 -6.68
CA SER A 81 17.67 4.61 -7.25
C SER A 81 18.00 6.10 -7.25
N GLY A 82 17.06 6.96 -7.65
CA GLY A 82 17.25 8.41 -7.66
C GLY A 82 17.52 8.99 -6.26
N ILE A 83 16.85 8.48 -5.23
CA ILE A 83 17.10 8.92 -3.84
C ILE A 83 18.49 8.47 -3.38
N VAL A 84 18.90 7.23 -3.66
CA VAL A 84 20.22 6.72 -3.28
C VAL A 84 21.34 7.52 -3.96
N GLU A 85 21.20 7.81 -5.25
CA GLU A 85 22.14 8.65 -6.00
C GLU A 85 22.18 10.08 -5.43
N GLY A 86 21.03 10.69 -5.13
CA GLY A 86 20.96 12.03 -4.54
C GLY A 86 21.55 12.11 -3.13
N ILE A 87 21.52 11.03 -2.35
CA ILE A 87 22.18 10.95 -1.04
C ILE A 87 23.70 10.89 -1.17
N GLN A 88 24.22 10.36 -2.28
CA GLN A 88 25.66 10.26 -2.56
C GLN A 88 26.24 11.53 -3.19
N SER A 89 25.39 12.41 -3.73
CA SER A 89 25.82 13.65 -4.36
C SER A 89 25.99 14.79 -3.35
N ALA A 90 26.46 15.94 -3.85
CA ALA A 90 26.53 17.18 -3.06
C ALA A 90 25.13 17.67 -2.60
N ASP A 91 24.05 17.17 -3.22
CA ASP A 91 22.66 17.54 -2.97
C ASP A 91 21.97 16.66 -1.91
N GLN A 92 22.72 15.97 -1.07
CA GLN A 92 22.18 15.09 -0.03
C GLN A 92 21.11 15.79 0.84
N ALA A 93 21.36 17.02 1.27
CA ALA A 93 20.45 17.74 2.16
C ALA A 93 19.11 18.07 1.48
N SER A 94 19.13 18.48 0.22
CA SER A 94 17.92 18.78 -0.56
C SER A 94 17.16 17.49 -0.90
N THR A 95 17.87 16.41 -1.24
CA THR A 95 17.30 15.08 -1.49
C THR A 95 16.54 14.56 -0.27
N ILE A 96 17.16 14.59 0.92
CA ILE A 96 16.51 14.15 2.16
C ILE A 96 15.34 15.06 2.54
N HIS A 97 15.46 16.36 2.31
CA HIS A 97 14.35 17.28 2.55
C HIS A 97 13.14 16.98 1.65
N ALA A 98 13.36 16.80 0.35
CA ALA A 98 12.32 16.44 -0.60
C ALA A 98 11.68 15.08 -0.24
N GLU A 99 12.50 14.12 0.18
CA GLU A 99 12.02 12.80 0.56
C GLU A 99 11.17 12.81 1.84
N ARG A 100 11.57 13.61 2.84
CA ARG A 100 10.75 13.83 4.05
C ARG A 100 9.39 14.44 3.70
N GLN A 101 9.36 15.43 2.80
CA GLN A 101 8.10 16.03 2.34
C GLN A 101 7.23 15.01 1.62
N ARG A 102 7.81 14.20 0.73
CA ARG A 102 7.10 13.13 0.02
C ARG A 102 6.48 12.13 0.99
N ILE A 103 7.27 11.54 1.90
CA ILE A 103 6.75 10.52 2.81
C ILE A 103 5.75 11.08 3.83
N SER A 104 5.94 12.32 4.31
CA SER A 104 4.95 12.98 5.17
C SER A 104 3.60 13.15 4.47
N THR A 105 3.63 13.48 3.18
CA THR A 105 2.43 13.57 2.34
C THR A 105 1.77 12.20 2.17
N VAL A 106 2.55 11.14 1.99
CA VAL A 106 2.03 9.76 1.94
C VAL A 106 1.34 9.39 3.25
N ILE A 107 1.99 9.65 4.39
CA ILE A 107 1.43 9.36 5.72
C ILE A 107 0.11 10.12 5.95
N GLY A 108 0.06 11.40 5.55
CA GLY A 108 -1.15 12.22 5.67
C GLY A 108 -2.36 11.67 4.91
N LYS A 109 -2.15 10.88 3.85
CA LYS A 109 -3.24 10.31 3.04
C LYS A 109 -3.94 9.11 3.71
N TYR A 110 -3.31 8.38 4.63
CA TYR A 110 -3.94 7.21 5.26
C TYR A 110 -5.22 7.55 6.02
N ALA A 111 -5.32 8.76 6.59
CA ALA A 111 -6.56 9.20 7.24
C ALA A 111 -7.72 9.30 6.25
N VAL A 112 -7.44 9.81 5.03
CA VAL A 112 -8.44 9.90 3.96
C VAL A 112 -8.79 8.52 3.42
N TYR A 113 -7.79 7.67 3.16
CA TYR A 113 -8.01 6.31 2.67
C TYR A 113 -8.89 5.50 3.63
N ARG A 114 -8.64 5.59 4.94
CA ARG A 114 -9.46 4.90 5.95
C ARG A 114 -10.91 5.37 5.97
N ARG A 115 -11.17 6.67 5.77
CA ARG A 115 -12.53 7.21 5.66
C ARG A 115 -13.25 6.72 4.41
N VAL A 116 -12.54 6.70 3.28
CA VAL A 116 -13.09 6.16 2.01
C VAL A 116 -13.42 4.68 2.17
N VAL A 117 -12.50 3.89 2.73
CA VAL A 117 -12.71 2.46 2.98
C VAL A 117 -13.88 2.23 3.95
N ALA A 118 -14.01 3.04 5.00
CA ALA A 118 -15.15 2.96 5.93
C ALA A 118 -16.48 3.29 5.26
N ALA A 119 -16.53 4.29 4.37
CA ALA A 119 -17.72 4.61 3.60
C ALA A 119 -18.11 3.46 2.66
N VAL A 120 -17.12 2.88 1.97
CA VAL A 120 -17.32 1.71 1.10
C VAL A 120 -17.82 0.50 1.90
N ALA A 121 -17.27 0.26 3.10
CA ALA A 121 -17.74 -0.79 3.99
C ALA A 121 -19.20 -0.59 4.40
N MET A 122 -19.57 0.64 4.76
CA MET A 122 -20.94 1.00 5.10
C MET A 122 -21.90 0.76 3.92
N LEU A 123 -21.51 1.17 2.72
CA LEU A 123 -22.30 0.91 1.51
C LEU A 123 -22.47 -0.59 1.25
N GLY A 124 -21.41 -1.39 1.43
CA GLY A 124 -21.47 -2.85 1.33
C GLY A 124 -22.43 -3.47 2.35
N LEU A 125 -22.40 -3.01 3.60
CA LEU A 125 -23.31 -3.46 4.64
C LEU A 125 -24.76 -3.06 4.35
N LEU A 126 -25.01 -1.83 3.93
CA LEU A 126 -26.35 -1.37 3.57
C LEU A 126 -26.90 -2.15 2.37
N ALA A 127 -26.08 -2.38 1.34
CA ALA A 127 -26.46 -3.19 0.19
C ALA A 127 -26.76 -4.65 0.57
N LEU A 128 -26.05 -5.20 1.56
CA LEU A 128 -26.31 -6.54 2.09
C LEU A 128 -27.64 -6.60 2.87
N LEU A 129 -27.91 -5.59 3.71
CA LEU A 129 -29.07 -5.58 4.61
C LEU A 129 -30.39 -5.15 3.93
N LEU A 130 -30.32 -4.28 2.93
CA LEU A 130 -31.51 -3.65 2.32
C LEU A 130 -31.92 -4.27 0.98
N SER A 131 -31.12 -5.18 0.43
CA SER A 131 -31.41 -5.83 -0.85
C SER A 131 -31.97 -7.23 -0.63
N ASP A 132 -32.96 -7.62 -1.44
CA ASP A 132 -33.43 -9.01 -1.55
C ASP A 132 -32.75 -9.79 -2.70
N ARG A 133 -31.93 -9.10 -3.51
CA ARG A 133 -31.30 -9.69 -4.69
C ARG A 133 -30.03 -10.45 -4.32
N SER A 134 -29.99 -11.76 -4.55
CA SER A 134 -28.85 -12.61 -4.19
C SER A 134 -27.53 -12.21 -4.85
N TRP A 135 -27.55 -11.63 -6.07
CA TRP A 135 -26.34 -11.15 -6.72
C TRP A 135 -25.74 -9.91 -6.02
N LEU A 136 -26.59 -9.03 -5.46
CA LEU A 136 -26.14 -7.88 -4.67
C LEU A 136 -25.52 -8.32 -3.35
N HIS A 137 -26.04 -9.38 -2.72
CA HIS A 137 -25.40 -10.00 -1.56
C HIS A 137 -24.01 -10.53 -1.91
N GLY A 138 -23.86 -11.17 -3.07
CA GLY A 138 -22.56 -11.62 -3.59
C GLY A 138 -21.57 -10.48 -3.78
N VAL A 139 -21.99 -9.41 -4.47
CA VAL A 139 -21.18 -8.19 -4.65
C VAL A 139 -20.77 -7.60 -3.29
N SER A 140 -21.72 -7.50 -2.36
CA SER A 140 -21.47 -6.95 -1.02
C SER A 140 -20.47 -7.80 -0.23
N ALA A 141 -20.61 -9.12 -0.26
CA ALA A 141 -19.67 -10.04 0.38
C ALA A 141 -18.25 -9.93 -0.22
N GLY A 142 -18.15 -9.83 -1.55
CA GLY A 142 -16.87 -9.61 -2.23
C GLY A 142 -16.24 -8.29 -1.81
N LEU A 143 -17.03 -7.21 -1.80
CA LEU A 143 -16.59 -5.88 -1.39
C LEU A 143 -16.10 -5.86 0.07
N LEU A 144 -16.85 -6.45 1.00
CA LEU A 144 -16.49 -6.47 2.42
C LEU A 144 -15.23 -7.29 2.70
N THR A 145 -15.04 -8.40 1.98
CA THR A 145 -13.79 -9.18 2.02
C THR A 145 -12.59 -8.30 1.65
N LEU A 146 -12.75 -7.46 0.64
CA LEU A 146 -11.70 -6.57 0.15
C LEU A 146 -11.47 -5.37 1.07
N VAL A 147 -12.52 -4.86 1.73
CA VAL A 147 -12.40 -3.86 2.80
C VAL A 147 -11.48 -4.39 3.91
N ILE A 148 -11.67 -5.63 4.36
CA ILE A 148 -10.83 -6.23 5.40
C ILE A 148 -9.37 -6.28 4.94
N ALA A 149 -9.13 -6.78 3.72
CA ALA A 149 -7.78 -6.84 3.15
C ALA A 149 -7.13 -5.45 3.06
N GLN A 150 -7.88 -4.44 2.59
CA GLN A 150 -7.41 -3.07 2.45
C GLN A 150 -7.03 -2.46 3.81
N VAL A 151 -7.85 -2.65 4.84
CA VAL A 151 -7.56 -2.14 6.19
C VAL A 151 -6.25 -2.73 6.75
N LEU A 152 -6.02 -4.04 6.53
CA LEU A 152 -4.78 -4.69 6.94
C LEU A 152 -3.57 -4.15 6.17
N ILE A 153 -3.68 -4.03 4.85
CA ILE A 153 -2.61 -3.49 3.99
C ILE A 153 -2.26 -2.05 4.44
N ASP A 154 -3.26 -1.19 4.61
CA ASP A 154 -3.06 0.20 5.00
C ASP A 154 -2.42 0.32 6.38
N HIS A 155 -2.81 -0.51 7.35
CA HIS A 155 -2.21 -0.51 8.68
C HIS A 155 -0.71 -0.79 8.64
N TYR A 156 -0.30 -1.88 7.97
CA TYR A 156 1.12 -2.22 7.86
C TYR A 156 1.90 -1.24 6.99
N SER A 157 1.29 -0.73 5.92
CA SER A 157 1.91 0.26 5.04
C SER A 157 2.18 1.57 5.77
N GLN A 158 1.22 2.06 6.56
CA GLN A 158 1.40 3.26 7.37
C GLN A 158 2.53 3.08 8.40
N GLY A 159 2.56 1.95 9.11
CA GLY A 159 3.62 1.68 10.10
C GLY A 159 5.02 1.70 9.48
N ARG A 160 5.20 1.12 8.29
CA ARG A 160 6.47 1.20 7.54
C ARG A 160 6.84 2.63 7.15
N ALA A 161 5.89 3.39 6.63
CA ALA A 161 6.11 4.78 6.22
C ALA A 161 6.51 5.67 7.40
N GLU A 162 5.87 5.50 8.56
CA GLU A 162 6.18 6.24 9.79
C GLU A 162 7.57 5.87 10.33
N ALA A 163 7.90 4.59 10.39
CA ALA A 163 9.23 4.12 10.80
C ALA A 163 10.33 4.67 9.89
N TYR A 164 10.10 4.67 8.58
CA TYR A 164 11.03 5.23 7.60
C TYR A 164 11.19 6.75 7.75
N LEU A 165 10.09 7.51 7.91
CA LEU A 165 10.15 8.95 8.16
C LEU A 165 10.96 9.25 9.43
N LEU A 166 10.77 8.46 10.50
CA LEU A 166 11.53 8.59 11.73
C LEU A 166 13.02 8.32 11.49
N ALA A 167 13.38 7.26 10.77
CA ALA A 167 14.76 6.92 10.44
C ALA A 167 15.48 8.05 9.69
N ILE A 168 14.83 8.65 8.69
CA ILE A 168 15.42 9.76 7.93
C ILE A 168 15.33 11.12 8.64
N SER A 169 14.57 11.26 9.74
CA SER A 169 14.37 12.52 10.48
C SER A 169 15.13 12.62 11.80
N SER A 170 15.31 11.50 12.51
CA SER A 170 15.92 11.40 13.84
C SER A 170 17.40 11.82 13.89
N GLN A 171 18.10 11.91 12.75
CA GLN A 171 19.48 12.40 12.71
C GLN A 171 19.65 13.91 12.87
N LYS A 172 18.57 14.71 12.98
CA LYS A 172 18.66 16.11 13.41
C LYS A 172 18.98 16.25 14.91
N ALA A 173 18.67 15.24 15.73
CA ALA A 173 18.84 15.30 17.19
C ALA A 173 20.28 15.03 17.68
N SER A 174 21.08 14.26 16.93
CA SER A 174 22.47 13.97 17.30
C SER A 174 23.41 15.18 17.16
N PHE A 175 23.06 16.16 16.32
CA PHE A 175 23.85 17.40 16.15
C PHE A 175 23.46 18.54 17.10
N ALA A 176 22.34 18.43 17.82
CA ALA A 176 21.89 19.46 18.77
C ALA A 176 22.43 19.26 20.20
N ILE A 177 23.00 18.08 20.51
CA ILE A 177 23.54 17.74 21.83
C ILE A 177 25.07 18.00 21.91
N HIS A 178 25.70 18.39 20.80
CA HIS A 178 27.15 18.65 20.71
C HIS A 178 27.47 20.07 20.19
N ARG A 179 26.58 21.04 20.40
CA ARG A 179 26.87 22.47 20.24
C ARG A 179 26.70 23.21 21.56
#